data_AF-A0A7Y9HUC8-F1
#
_entry.id   AF-A0A7Y9HUC8-F1
#
_cell.length_a   1.000
_cell.length_b   1.000
_cell.length_c   1.000
_cell.angle_alpha   90.00
_cell.angle_beta   90.00
_cell.angle_gamma   90.00
#
_symmetry.space_group_name_H-M   'P 1'
#
loop_
_entity.id
_entity.type
_entity.pdbx_description
1 polymer ?
#
loop_
_entity_poly.entity_id
_entity_poly.type
_entity_poly.pdbx_seq_one_letter_code
_entity_poly.pdbx_strand_id
1 'polypeptide(L)' 'MYFFRKKDPNRPTSFNLKVMHTINAIAITVFVLGIIWKLIDMFILKH' A
#
# COMPACT_ATOMS: atom_id res chain seq x y z
N MET A 1 3.60 -19.02 18.79
CA MET A 1 4.58 -20.02 18.28
C MET A 1 4.52 -20.16 16.74
N TYR A 2 4.65 -19.07 15.98
CA TYR A 2 4.68 -19.08 14.50
C TYR A 2 5.98 -18.51 13.91
N PHE A 3 6.81 -17.87 14.74
CA PHE A 3 8.04 -17.20 14.34
C PHE A 3 9.23 -18.16 14.04
N PHE A 4 9.12 -19.44 14.40
CA PHE A 4 10.14 -20.47 14.12
C PHE A 4 9.71 -21.49 13.06
N ARG A 5 8.63 -21.23 12.32
CA ARG A 5 8.23 -22.11 11.21
C ARG A 5 9.20 -21.87 10.05
N LYS A 6 10.02 -22.89 9.70
CA LYS A 6 10.88 -22.87 8.52
C LYS A 6 10.06 -22.37 7.32
N LYS A 7 10.66 -21.48 6.53
CA LYS A 7 10.03 -20.94 5.32
C LYS A 7 9.71 -22.15 4.43
N ASP A 8 8.42 -22.44 4.28
CA ASP A 8 7.95 -23.55 3.47
C ASP A 8 8.37 -23.29 2.01
N PRO A 9 9.30 -24.11 1.46
CA PRO A 9 9.85 -23.89 0.12
C PRO A 9 8.81 -24.11 -0.98
N ASN A 10 7.68 -24.76 -0.68
CA ASN A 10 6.58 -24.99 -1.62
C ASN A 10 5.53 -23.87 -1.61
N ARG A 11 5.71 -22.81 -0.81
CA ARG A 11 4.80 -21.66 -0.88
C ARG A 11 4.97 -20.94 -2.22
N PRO A 12 3.88 -20.69 -2.95
CA PRO A 12 3.96 -20.01 -4.22
C PRO A 12 4.47 -18.59 -4.00
N THR A 13 5.74 -18.33 -4.32
CA THR A 13 6.28 -16.99 -4.50
C THR A 13 5.82 -16.49 -5.87
N SER A 14 4.53 -16.22 -6.02
CA SER A 14 4.01 -15.75 -7.29
C SER A 14 4.33 -14.26 -7.44
N PHE A 15 5.06 -13.95 -8.51
CA PHE A 15 5.32 -12.57 -8.92
C PHE A 15 4.02 -11.77 -9.03
N ASN A 16 2.95 -12.41 -9.52
CA ASN A 16 1.62 -11.81 -9.65
C ASN A 16 1.04 -11.33 -8.30
N LEU A 17 1.15 -12.11 -7.22
CA LEU A 17 0.65 -11.68 -5.90
C LEU A 17 1.49 -10.51 -5.35
N LYS A 18 2.81 -10.53 -5.56
CA LYS A 18 3.69 -9.42 -5.16
C LYS A 18 3.30 -8.14 -5.90
N VAL A 19 3.09 -8.22 -7.22
CA VAL A 19 2.68 -7.08 -8.04
C VAL A 19 1.29 -6.59 -7.64
N MET A 20 0.33 -7.47 -7.38
CA MET A 20 -1.01 -7.10 -6.92
C MET A 20 -0.96 -6.26 -5.63
N HIS A 21 -0.15 -6.68 -4.64
CA HIS A 21 0.01 -5.91 -3.41
C HIS A 21 0.73 -4.58 -3.64
N THR A 22 1.73 -4.54 -4.52
CA THR A 22 2.41 -3.28 -4.87
C THR A 22 1.45 -2.29 -5.51
N ILE A 23 0.64 -2.73 -6.48
CA ILE A 23 -0.38 -1.89 -7.13
C ILE A 23 -1.37 -1.36 -6.09
N ASN A 24 -1.84 -2.21 -5.18
CA ASN A 24 -2.77 -1.79 -4.13
C ASN A 24 -2.15 -0.77 -3.17
N ALA A 25 -0.89 -0.96 -2.77
CA ALA A 25 -0.16 -0.01 -1.93
C ALA A 25 0.01 1.36 -2.63
N ILE A 26 0.32 1.36 -3.93
CA ILE A 26 0.43 2.58 -4.73
C ILE A 26 -0.92 3.30 -4.80
N ALA A 27 -2.01 2.57 -5.08
CA ALA A 27 -3.35 3.14 -5.18
C ALA A 27 -3.77 3.84 -3.88
N ILE A 28 -3.58 3.19 -2.73
CA ILE A 28 -3.88 3.78 -1.42
C ILE A 28 -3.01 5.02 -1.17
N THR A 29 -1.71 4.94 -1.49
CA THR A 29 -0.77 6.06 -1.30
C THR A 29 -1.21 7.29 -2.08
N VAL A 30 -1.50 7.14 -3.38
CA VAL A 30 -1.95 8.25 -4.23
C VAL A 30 -3.29 8.80 -3.75
N PHE A 31 -4.22 7.95 -3.35
CA PHE A 31 -5.51 8.37 -2.80
C PHE A 31 -5.37 9.24 -1.55
N VAL A 32 -4.55 8.80 -0.59
CA VAL A 32 -4.29 9.55 0.66
C VAL A 32 -3.60 10.88 0.36
N LEU A 33 -2.60 10.89 -0.54
CA LEU A 33 -1.94 12.13 -0.96
C LEU A 33 -2.94 13.12 -1.59
N GLY A 34 -3.86 12.63 -2.42
CA GLY A 34 -4.93 13.45 -3.01
C GLY A 34 -5.87 14.05 -1.95
N ILE A 35 -6.25 13.28 -0.94
CA ILE A 35 -7.04 13.80 0.20
C ILE A 35 -6.26 14.87 0.94
N ILE A 36 -5.01 14.61 1.32
CA ILE A 36 -4.17 15.58 2.03
C ILE A 36 -4.05 16.87 1.23
N TRP A 37 -3.79 16.78 -0.08
CA TRP A 37 -3.71 17.94 -0.95
C TRP A 37 -5.01 18.73 -0.97
N LYS A 38 -6.17 18.05 -1.09
CA LYS A 38 -7.46 18.75 -1.09
C LYS A 38 -7.75 19.43 0.25
N LEU A 39 -7.37 18.82 1.37
CA LEU A 39 -7.50 19.42 2.69
C LEU A 39 -6.61 20.66 2.82
N ILE A 40 -5.34 20.59 2.40
CA ILE A 40 -4.43 21.74 2.35
C ILE A 40 -5.03 22.87 1.52
N ASP A 41 -5.50 22.56 0.30
CA ASP A 41 -6.16 23.53 -0.55
C ASP A 41 -7.39 24.15 0.12
N MET A 42 -8.19 23.34 0.80
CA MET A 42 -9.42 23.80 1.47
C MET A 42 -9.14 24.73 2.66
N PHE A 43 -8.15 24.42 3.48
CA PHE A 43 -7.91 25.10 4.75
C PHE A 43 -6.86 26.19 4.68
N ILE A 44 -5.93 26.13 3.73
CA ILE A 44 -4.79 27.04 3.65
C ILE A 44 -4.87 27.97 2.44
N LEU A 45 -5.27 27.47 1.27
CA LEU A 45 -5.23 28.24 0.02
C LEU A 45 -6.55 28.95 -0.29
N LYS A 46 -7.67 28.38 0.17
CA LYS A 46 -9.03 28.91 -0.09
C LYS A 46 -9.59 29.75 1.06
N HIS A 47 -8.80 29.96 2.11
CA HIS A 47 -9.06 30.91 3.19
C HIS A 47 -8.14 32.12 3.01
#